data_AF-A0A154PQX4-F1
#
_entry.id   AF-A0A154PQX4-F1
#
_cell.length_a   1.000
_cell.length_b   1.000
_cell.length_c   1.000
_cell.angle_alpha   90.00
_cell.angle_beta   90.00
_cell.angle_gamma   90.00
#
_symmetry.space_group_name_H-M   'P 1'
#
loop_
_entity.id
_entity.type
_entity.pdbx_description
1 polymer ?
#
loop_
_entity_poly.entity_id
_entity_poly.type
_entity_poly.pdbx_seq_one_letter_code
_entity_poly.pdbx_strand_id
1 'polypeptide(L)'
;MPIIARVLKFDYSRFLYDLFVLPMRIGVTMVLATIRTIVPFRSKSLLGETVLITGAGHGIGRELAMQLGSLGCIIVCWDINADANRSTMSAVSENGGEVYGFAVDVSNRLEVRETVRLMRKLGIPEVSILINNAAVLYHAPFLNQDQDLVEKTFNVNVLSHFWTIEAFLPNMIKNKKGHIVCLSSMCGIYGVSEKVAYCSSKFAVRGLMEGLYEELRLDPDTANIRLTTIYPFYVDTGLARDPKYRREL
;
A
#
# COMPACT_ATOMS: atom_id res chain seq x y z
N MET A 1 15.22 -37.09 -26.50
CA MET A 1 14.12 -37.95 -26.03
C MET A 1 14.28 -38.51 -24.59
N PRO A 2 14.86 -37.80 -23.58
CA PRO A 2 14.70 -38.20 -22.17
C PRO A 2 14.08 -37.15 -21.23
N ILE A 3 13.81 -35.92 -21.68
CA ILE A 3 13.29 -34.83 -20.83
C ILE A 3 11.79 -35.00 -20.55
N ILE A 4 11.03 -35.58 -21.47
CA ILE A 4 9.57 -35.76 -21.34
C ILE A 4 9.20 -36.85 -20.32
N ALA A 5 10.05 -37.86 -20.12
CA ALA A 5 9.77 -38.96 -19.19
C ALA A 5 9.87 -38.58 -17.70
N ARG A 6 10.52 -37.45 -17.37
CA ARG A 6 10.63 -36.95 -15.98
C ARG A 6 9.41 -36.15 -15.53
N VAL A 7 8.60 -35.66 -16.46
CA VAL A 7 7.41 -34.82 -16.19
C VAL A 7 6.15 -35.67 -15.94
N LEU A 8 6.20 -36.98 -16.18
CA LEU A 8 5.03 -37.87 -16.17
C LEU A 8 5.16 -39.07 -15.20
N LYS A 9 5.80 -38.90 -14.03
CA LYS A 9 5.58 -39.82 -12.91
C LYS A 9 4.50 -39.24 -12.01
N PHE A 10 3.25 -39.66 -12.27
CA PHE A 10 2.11 -39.31 -11.42
C PHE A 10 2.29 -39.98 -10.06
N ASP A 11 2.49 -39.16 -9.02
CA ASP A 11 2.64 -39.63 -7.65
C ASP A 11 1.24 -39.91 -7.07
N TYR A 12 0.78 -41.14 -7.25
CA TYR A 12 -0.52 -41.61 -6.74
C TYR A 12 -0.66 -41.42 -5.23
N SER A 13 0.43 -41.46 -4.46
CA SER A 13 0.38 -41.30 -3.01
C SER A 13 0.05 -39.86 -2.60
N ARG A 14 0.68 -38.87 -3.26
CA ARG A 14 0.35 -37.44 -3.09
C ARG A 14 -1.04 -37.12 -3.61
N PHE A 15 -1.41 -37.69 -4.76
CA PHE A 15 -2.74 -37.49 -5.32
C PHE A 15 -3.85 -37.99 -4.38
N LEU A 16 -3.70 -39.21 -3.82
CA LEU A 16 -4.66 -39.72 -2.84
C LEU A 16 -4.66 -38.89 -1.55
N TYR A 17 -3.50 -38.45 -1.08
CA TYR A 17 -3.42 -37.53 0.06
C TYR A 17 -4.20 -36.23 -0.21
N ASP A 18 -3.96 -35.58 -1.34
CA ASP A 18 -4.64 -34.34 -1.72
C ASP A 18 -6.15 -34.58 -1.92
N LEU A 19 -6.55 -35.74 -2.48
CA LEU A 19 -7.95 -36.11 -2.70
C LEU A 19 -8.76 -36.14 -1.40
N PHE A 20 -8.15 -36.52 -0.27
CA PHE A 20 -8.84 -36.54 1.03
C PHE A 20 -8.59 -35.27 1.85
N VAL A 21 -7.36 -34.76 1.86
CA VAL A 21 -6.97 -33.61 2.70
C VAL A 21 -7.52 -32.30 2.16
N LEU A 22 -7.56 -32.13 0.84
CA LEU A 22 -7.98 -30.87 0.22
C LEU A 22 -9.49 -30.62 0.40
N PRO A 23 -10.41 -31.58 0.18
CA PRO A 23 -11.82 -31.39 0.51
C PRO A 23 -12.07 -31.19 2.01
N MET A 24 -11.32 -31.88 2.88
CA MET A 24 -11.41 -31.66 4.33
C MET A 24 -10.99 -30.24 4.70
N ARG A 25 -9.86 -29.75 4.19
CA ARG A 25 -9.38 -28.38 4.40
C ARG A 25 -10.36 -27.35 3.83
N ILE A 26 -10.91 -27.59 2.65
CA ILE A 26 -11.96 -26.73 2.06
C ILE A 26 -13.19 -26.70 2.96
N GLY A 27 -13.69 -27.86 3.40
CA GLY A 27 -14.85 -27.96 4.28
C GLY A 27 -14.65 -27.21 5.60
N VAL A 28 -13.52 -27.43 6.28
CA VAL A 28 -13.16 -26.69 7.49
C VAL A 28 -13.07 -25.19 7.21
N THR A 29 -12.43 -24.79 6.10
CA THR A 29 -12.29 -23.38 5.75
C THR A 29 -13.62 -22.73 5.41
N MET A 30 -14.54 -23.43 4.73
CA MET A 30 -15.89 -22.95 4.44
C MET A 30 -16.71 -22.77 5.71
N VAL A 31 -16.68 -23.74 6.64
CA VAL A 31 -17.36 -23.62 7.94
C VAL A 31 -16.79 -22.44 8.72
N LEU A 32 -15.47 -22.32 8.81
CA LEU A 32 -14.82 -21.17 9.47
C LEU A 32 -15.18 -19.84 8.80
N ALA A 33 -15.25 -19.80 7.45
CA ALA A 33 -15.65 -18.61 6.72
C ALA A 33 -17.10 -18.21 7.02
N THR A 34 -18.02 -19.17 7.07
CA THR A 34 -19.43 -18.93 7.44
C THR A 34 -19.58 -18.47 8.89
N ILE A 35 -18.80 -19.02 9.83
CA ILE A 35 -18.78 -18.52 11.20
C ILE A 35 -18.26 -17.07 11.23
N ARG A 36 -17.24 -16.78 10.42
CA ARG A 36 -16.60 -15.45 10.34
C ARG A 36 -17.48 -14.38 9.69
N THR A 37 -18.51 -14.73 8.92
CA THR A 37 -19.48 -13.72 8.44
C THR A 37 -20.39 -13.23 9.57
N ILE A 38 -20.57 -14.04 10.62
CA ILE A 38 -21.38 -13.69 11.80
C ILE A 38 -20.50 -13.09 12.91
N VAL A 39 -19.30 -13.64 13.11
CA VAL A 39 -18.34 -13.18 14.12
C VAL A 39 -17.13 -12.56 13.43
N PRO A 40 -17.05 -11.22 13.32
CA PRO A 40 -15.95 -10.56 12.65
C PRO A 40 -14.62 -10.81 13.37
N PHE A 41 -13.52 -10.76 12.62
CA PHE A 41 -12.20 -10.83 13.22
C PHE A 41 -12.00 -9.73 14.25
N ARG A 42 -11.37 -10.06 15.37
CA ARG A 42 -10.87 -9.06 16.29
C ARG A 42 -9.82 -8.23 15.55
N SER A 43 -10.08 -6.93 15.39
CA SER A 43 -9.10 -6.00 14.82
C SER A 43 -7.79 -6.09 15.58
N LYS A 44 -6.66 -6.05 14.85
CA LYS A 44 -5.36 -5.93 15.50
C LYS A 44 -5.30 -4.63 16.30
N SER A 45 -4.64 -4.65 17.45
CA SER A 45 -4.33 -3.41 18.16
C SER A 45 -3.36 -2.58 17.33
N LEU A 46 -3.57 -1.27 17.31
CA LEU A 46 -2.70 -0.29 16.65
C LEU A 46 -1.98 0.62 17.65
N LEU A 47 -2.28 0.47 18.95
CA LEU A 47 -1.70 1.27 20.02
C LEU A 47 -0.17 1.13 20.03
N GLY A 48 0.53 2.26 19.96
CA GLY A 48 2.00 2.32 19.95
C GLY A 48 2.65 1.90 18.63
N GLU A 49 1.88 1.58 17.58
CA GLU A 49 2.45 1.33 16.26
C GLU A 49 2.94 2.64 15.63
N THR A 50 4.09 2.61 14.96
CA THR A 50 4.62 3.76 14.22
C THR A 50 4.21 3.65 12.77
N VAL A 51 3.37 4.59 12.32
CA VAL A 51 2.76 4.59 10.99
C VAL A 51 3.33 5.72 10.17
N LEU A 52 4.02 5.39 9.07
CA LEU A 52 4.41 6.37 8.06
C LEU A 52 3.35 6.48 6.98
N ILE A 53 2.97 7.70 6.63
CA ILE A 53 1.96 7.98 5.61
C ILE A 53 2.56 8.95 4.59
N THR A 54 2.65 8.53 3.33
CA THR A 54 3.03 9.43 2.22
C THR A 54 1.82 10.18 1.68
N GLY A 55 1.98 11.43 1.25
CA GLY A 55 0.85 12.28 0.84
C GLY A 55 -0.08 12.61 2.01
N ALA A 56 0.48 12.83 3.20
CA ALA A 56 -0.27 13.05 4.43
C ALA A 56 -0.87 14.46 4.56
N GLY A 57 -0.50 15.40 3.69
CA GLY A 57 -0.93 16.80 3.77
C GLY A 57 -2.40 17.02 3.40
N HIS A 58 -3.03 16.09 2.67
CA HIS A 58 -4.43 16.26 2.24
C HIS A 58 -5.15 14.92 2.03
N GLY A 59 -6.47 15.01 1.78
CA GLY A 59 -7.30 13.89 1.35
C GLY A 59 -7.24 12.69 2.28
N ILE A 60 -7.14 11.49 1.68
CA ILE A 60 -7.09 10.21 2.41
C ILE A 60 -5.90 10.17 3.38
N GLY A 61 -4.73 10.67 2.99
CA GLY A 61 -3.54 10.63 3.84
C GLY A 61 -3.71 11.43 5.13
N ARG A 62 -4.31 12.62 5.04
CA ARG A 62 -4.63 13.46 6.21
C ARG A 62 -5.63 12.79 7.14
N GLU A 63 -6.72 12.26 6.59
CA GLU A 63 -7.75 11.58 7.39
C GLU A 63 -7.21 10.31 8.06
N LEU A 64 -6.36 9.55 7.37
CA LEU A 64 -5.68 8.40 7.95
C LEU A 64 -4.76 8.82 9.10
N ALA A 65 -4.00 9.90 8.94
CA ALA A 65 -3.13 10.41 10.01
C ALA A 65 -3.93 10.76 11.27
N MET A 66 -5.04 11.48 11.12
CA MET A 66 -5.91 11.88 12.24
C MET A 66 -6.55 10.66 12.91
N GLN A 67 -7.13 9.75 12.13
CA GLN A 67 -7.81 8.57 12.68
C GLN A 67 -6.82 7.61 13.36
N LEU A 68 -5.67 7.33 12.74
CA LEU A 68 -4.66 6.46 13.34
C LEU A 68 -4.01 7.10 14.58
N GLY A 69 -3.81 8.42 14.58
CA GLY A 69 -3.38 9.16 15.77
C GLY A 69 -4.37 8.99 16.93
N SER A 70 -5.67 9.08 16.66
CA SER A 70 -6.72 8.86 17.68
C SER A 70 -6.77 7.43 18.24
N LEU A 71 -6.23 6.46 17.50
CA LEU A 71 -6.07 5.06 17.93
C LEU A 71 -4.78 4.82 18.73
N GLY A 72 -4.01 5.87 19.01
CA GLY A 72 -2.77 5.83 19.79
C GLY A 72 -1.55 5.37 18.98
N CYS A 73 -1.58 5.52 17.65
CA CYS A 73 -0.38 5.35 16.82
C CYS A 73 0.54 6.57 16.92
N ILE A 74 1.83 6.33 16.70
CA ILE A 74 2.82 7.37 16.44
C ILE A 74 2.83 7.63 14.94
N ILE A 75 2.50 8.84 14.51
CA ILE A 75 2.31 9.17 13.10
C ILE A 75 3.57 9.82 12.52
N VAL A 76 4.00 9.38 11.34
CA VAL A 76 5.06 10.02 10.56
C VAL A 76 4.48 10.48 9.23
N CYS A 77 4.26 11.79 9.10
CA CYS A 77 3.64 12.39 7.94
C CYS A 77 4.70 12.82 6.91
N TRP A 78 4.65 12.24 5.72
CA TRP A 78 5.46 12.67 4.57
C TRP A 78 4.57 13.33 3.54
N ASP A 79 4.93 14.54 3.11
CA ASP A 79 4.28 15.23 2.01
C ASP A 79 5.26 16.21 1.37
N ILE A 80 5.14 16.50 0.08
CA ILE A 80 5.96 17.50 -0.59
C ILE A 80 5.54 18.93 -0.18
N ASN A 81 4.28 19.13 0.19
CA ASN A 81 3.76 20.40 0.66
C ASN A 81 3.92 20.52 2.19
N ALA A 82 4.95 21.25 2.60
CA ALA A 82 5.27 21.42 4.03
C ALA A 82 4.16 22.10 4.84
N ASP A 83 3.39 23.03 4.26
CA ASP A 83 2.31 23.74 4.97
C ASP A 83 1.08 22.86 5.18
N ALA A 84 0.68 22.12 4.15
CA ALA A 84 -0.38 21.13 4.24
C ALA A 84 0.00 20.03 5.26
N ASN A 85 1.26 19.58 5.22
CA ASN A 85 1.77 18.58 6.15
C ASN A 85 1.73 19.09 7.60
N ARG A 86 2.20 20.32 7.86
CA ARG A 86 2.11 20.98 9.18
C ARG A 86 0.68 21.10 9.68
N SER A 87 -0.27 21.40 8.79
CA SER A 87 -1.69 21.49 9.12
C SER A 87 -2.23 20.13 9.57
N THR A 88 -1.87 19.04 8.88
CA THR A 88 -2.21 17.67 9.31
C THR A 88 -1.58 17.35 10.66
N MET A 89 -0.30 17.65 10.87
CA MET A 89 0.37 17.41 12.15
C MET A 89 -0.34 18.12 13.30
N SER A 90 -0.70 19.39 13.11
CA SER A 90 -1.42 20.18 14.13
C SER A 90 -2.74 19.50 14.51
N ALA A 91 -3.51 19.04 13.51
CA ALA A 91 -4.76 18.32 13.76
C ALA A 91 -4.56 16.97 14.49
N VAL A 92 -3.45 16.25 14.22
CA VAL A 92 -3.12 15.01 14.97
C VAL A 92 -2.76 15.33 16.42
N SER A 93 -1.92 16.35 16.64
CA SER A 93 -1.51 16.78 17.98
C SER A 93 -2.65 17.34 18.82
N GLU A 94 -3.57 18.10 18.23
CA GLU A 94 -4.78 18.61 18.90
C GLU A 94 -5.67 17.48 19.42
N ASN A 95 -5.65 16.32 18.76
CA ASN A 95 -6.35 15.11 19.20
C ASN A 95 -5.52 14.22 20.16
N GLY A 96 -4.38 14.73 20.66
CA GLY A 96 -3.50 14.04 21.61
C GLY A 96 -2.59 12.98 20.99
N GLY A 97 -2.49 12.93 19.66
CA GLY A 97 -1.62 11.98 18.95
C GLY A 97 -0.17 12.45 18.88
N GLU A 98 0.77 11.50 18.97
CA GLU A 98 2.18 11.75 18.71
C GLU A 98 2.43 11.79 17.19
N VAL A 99 3.08 12.84 16.70
CA VAL A 99 3.28 13.04 15.26
C VAL A 99 4.62 13.69 14.93
N TYR A 100 5.24 13.21 13.86
CA TYR A 100 6.43 13.76 13.22
C TYR A 100 6.11 14.08 11.76
N GLY A 101 6.75 15.10 11.18
CA GLY A 101 6.52 15.46 9.79
C GLY A 101 7.78 15.81 9.05
N PHE A 102 7.83 15.42 7.78
CA PHE A 102 8.94 15.66 6.87
C PHE A 102 8.40 16.15 5.53
N ALA A 103 9.03 17.18 4.98
CA ALA A 103 8.82 17.57 3.59
C ALA A 103 9.63 16.60 2.71
N VAL A 104 8.96 15.80 1.89
CA VAL A 104 9.60 14.76 1.08
C VAL A 104 8.95 14.66 -0.29
N ASP A 105 9.73 14.85 -1.35
CA ASP A 105 9.37 14.34 -2.68
C ASP A 105 9.67 12.84 -2.76
N VAL A 106 8.61 12.04 -2.63
CA VAL A 106 8.71 10.57 -2.67
C VAL A 106 9.10 10.02 -4.03
N SER A 107 9.04 10.83 -5.10
CA SER A 107 9.54 10.42 -6.42
C SER A 107 11.08 10.45 -6.49
N ASN A 108 11.72 11.19 -5.59
CA ASN A 108 13.17 11.28 -5.49
C ASN A 108 13.74 10.21 -4.54
N ARG A 109 14.34 9.17 -5.11
CA ARG A 109 14.93 8.05 -4.35
C ARG A 109 15.99 8.50 -3.33
N LEU A 110 16.82 9.50 -3.67
CA LEU A 110 17.85 9.98 -2.75
C LEU A 110 17.23 10.69 -1.56
N GLU A 111 16.21 11.53 -1.81
CA GLU A 111 15.50 12.25 -0.75
C GLU A 111 14.78 11.32 0.23
N VAL A 112 14.16 10.24 -0.27
CA VAL A 112 13.59 9.16 0.57
C VAL A 112 14.67 8.57 1.48
N ARG A 113 15.85 8.24 0.92
CA ARG A 113 16.96 7.62 1.69
C ARG A 113 17.53 8.56 2.73
N GLU A 114 17.75 9.84 2.38
CA GLU A 114 18.27 10.83 3.33
C GLU A 114 17.25 11.14 4.43
N THR A 115 15.96 11.21 4.11
CA THR A 115 14.92 11.42 5.12
C THR A 115 14.86 10.27 6.11
N VAL A 116 14.96 9.01 5.64
CA VAL A 116 15.02 7.84 6.53
C VAL A 116 16.25 7.87 7.45
N ARG A 117 17.41 8.33 6.95
CA ARG A 117 18.60 8.53 7.80
C ARG A 117 18.37 9.63 8.83
N LEU A 118 17.74 10.73 8.43
CA LEU A 118 17.39 11.84 9.32
C LEU A 118 16.44 11.39 10.42
N MET A 119 15.37 10.65 10.09
CA MET A 119 14.43 10.07 11.05
C MET A 119 15.15 9.25 12.12
N ARG A 120 16.05 8.34 11.71
CA ARG A 120 16.86 7.56 12.65
C ARG A 120 17.76 8.42 13.53
N LYS A 121 18.39 9.46 12.96
CA LYS A 121 19.24 10.39 13.71
C LYS A 121 18.44 11.19 14.74
N LEU A 122 17.19 11.52 14.44
CA LEU A 122 16.26 12.22 15.34
C LEU A 122 15.63 11.29 16.39
N GLY A 123 15.94 9.98 16.36
CA GLY A 123 15.41 9.02 17.32
C GLY A 123 13.94 8.68 17.10
N ILE A 124 13.41 8.87 15.89
CA ILE A 124 12.04 8.47 15.57
C ILE A 124 11.94 6.94 15.68
N PRO A 125 10.90 6.41 16.34
CA PRO A 125 10.68 4.97 16.42
C PRO A 125 10.64 4.28 15.06
N GLU A 126 11.00 3.01 15.03
CA GLU A 126 11.02 2.23 13.79
C GLU A 126 9.62 2.05 13.21
N VAL A 127 9.48 2.35 11.91
CA VAL A 127 8.19 2.28 11.20
C VAL A 127 7.73 0.84 11.10
N SER A 128 6.61 0.53 11.74
CA SER A 128 5.97 -0.79 11.70
C SER A 128 4.86 -0.88 10.67
N ILE A 129 4.30 0.27 10.24
CA ILE A 129 3.28 0.35 9.19
C ILE A 129 3.69 1.42 8.17
N LEU A 130 3.85 1.03 6.91
CA LEU A 130 4.11 1.94 5.79
C LEU A 130 2.83 2.08 4.97
N ILE A 131 2.31 3.30 4.84
CA ILE A 131 1.15 3.61 3.98
C ILE A 131 1.64 4.45 2.79
N ASN A 132 1.79 3.78 1.66
CA ASN A 132 2.06 4.37 0.36
C ASN A 132 0.77 4.93 -0.24
N ASN A 133 0.50 6.19 0.06
CA ASN A 133 -0.72 6.91 -0.32
C ASN A 133 -0.49 8.03 -1.36
N ALA A 134 0.70 8.65 -1.39
CA ALA A 134 1.00 9.76 -2.31
C ALA A 134 0.69 9.39 -3.77
N ALA A 135 -0.04 10.25 -4.45
CA ALA A 135 -0.39 10.06 -5.85
C ALA A 135 -0.66 11.39 -6.56
N VAL A 136 -0.45 11.40 -7.87
CA VAL A 136 -0.90 12.45 -8.78
C VAL A 136 -1.86 11.87 -9.82
N LEU A 137 -2.78 12.71 -10.29
CA LEU A 137 -3.76 12.38 -11.31
C LEU A 137 -3.89 13.57 -12.26
N TYR A 138 -3.75 13.32 -13.55
CA TYR A 138 -3.97 14.29 -14.61
C TYR A 138 -4.98 13.74 -15.61
N HIS A 139 -5.91 14.59 -16.03
CA HIS A 139 -6.96 14.25 -16.98
C HIS A 139 -6.60 14.77 -18.36
N ALA A 140 -6.50 13.88 -19.34
CA ALA A 140 -6.36 14.27 -20.75
C ALA A 140 -6.69 13.08 -21.68
N PRO A 141 -7.31 13.32 -22.86
CA PRO A 141 -7.33 12.34 -23.93
C PRO A 141 -5.92 11.83 -24.24
N PHE A 142 -5.77 10.54 -24.58
CA PHE A 142 -4.46 9.91 -24.75
C PHE A 142 -3.54 10.67 -25.73
N LEU A 143 -4.07 11.12 -26.87
CA LEU A 143 -3.31 11.85 -27.88
C LEU A 143 -2.93 13.28 -27.47
N ASN A 144 -3.54 13.81 -26.40
CA ASN A 144 -3.29 15.16 -25.88
C ASN A 144 -2.56 15.12 -24.52
N GLN A 145 -1.98 13.97 -24.14
CA GLN A 145 -1.25 13.85 -22.90
C GLN A 145 0.11 14.56 -23.00
N ASP A 146 0.41 15.35 -21.97
CA ASP A 146 1.76 15.85 -21.73
C ASP A 146 2.66 14.70 -21.25
N GLN A 147 3.76 14.46 -21.96
CA GLN A 147 4.70 13.37 -21.70
C GLN A 147 5.37 13.52 -20.33
N ASP A 148 5.69 14.74 -19.91
CA ASP A 148 6.31 15.01 -18.62
C ASP A 148 5.34 14.66 -17.47
N LEU A 149 4.04 14.88 -17.67
CA LEU A 149 3.00 14.49 -16.70
C LEU A 149 2.78 12.98 -16.66
N VAL A 150 2.97 12.28 -17.79
CA VAL A 150 2.96 10.81 -17.82
C VAL A 150 4.13 10.27 -17.00
N GLU A 151 5.35 10.75 -17.22
CA GLU A 151 6.53 10.34 -16.46
C GLU A 151 6.35 10.65 -14.96
N LYS A 152 5.91 11.87 -14.63
CA LYS A 152 5.62 12.26 -13.25
C LYS A 152 4.58 11.34 -12.60
N THR A 153 3.58 10.89 -13.34
CA THR A 153 2.57 9.95 -12.85
C THR A 153 3.22 8.63 -12.43
N PHE A 154 4.12 8.06 -13.23
CA PHE A 154 4.80 6.82 -12.86
C PHE A 154 5.82 7.03 -11.74
N ASN A 155 6.56 8.14 -11.76
CA ASN A 155 7.55 8.47 -10.73
C ASN A 155 6.91 8.58 -9.34
N VAL A 156 5.77 9.29 -9.24
CA VAL A 156 5.05 9.44 -7.97
C VAL A 156 4.20 8.21 -7.64
N ASN A 157 3.39 7.68 -8.56
CA ASN A 157 2.40 6.65 -8.22
C ASN A 157 2.97 5.23 -8.17
N VAL A 158 4.15 4.99 -8.76
CA VAL A 158 4.75 3.66 -8.89
C VAL A 158 6.13 3.62 -8.26
N LEU A 159 7.09 4.39 -8.79
CA LEU A 159 8.50 4.28 -8.34
C LEU A 159 8.67 4.68 -6.88
N SER A 160 7.91 5.66 -6.39
CA SER A 160 7.91 6.01 -4.97
C SER A 160 7.61 4.83 -4.03
N HIS A 161 6.77 3.88 -4.47
CA HIS A 161 6.47 2.68 -3.69
C HIS A 161 7.69 1.76 -3.63
N PHE A 162 8.43 1.62 -4.73
CA PHE A 162 9.69 0.86 -4.70
C PHE A 162 10.70 1.49 -3.74
N TRP A 163 10.87 2.81 -3.76
CA TRP A 163 11.84 3.52 -2.92
C TRP A 163 11.53 3.42 -1.43
N THR A 164 10.26 3.60 -1.07
CA THR A 164 9.81 3.48 0.32
C THR A 164 9.87 2.04 0.81
N ILE A 165 9.42 1.06 0.01
CA ILE A 165 9.51 -0.36 0.37
C ILE A 165 10.98 -0.76 0.54
N GLU A 166 11.86 -0.39 -0.39
CA GLU A 166 13.31 -0.61 -0.28
C GLU A 166 13.88 -0.04 1.04
N ALA A 167 13.42 1.15 1.45
CA ALA A 167 13.93 1.84 2.63
C ALA A 167 13.44 1.24 3.97
N PHE A 168 12.22 0.70 4.03
CA PHE A 168 11.59 0.27 5.29
C PHE A 168 11.49 -1.25 5.45
N LEU A 169 11.31 -2.01 4.37
CA LEU A 169 11.13 -3.46 4.41
C LEU A 169 12.28 -4.21 5.10
N PRO A 170 13.58 -3.89 4.88
CA PRO A 170 14.66 -4.63 5.53
C PRO A 170 14.59 -4.59 7.06
N ASN A 171 14.20 -3.45 7.65
CA ASN A 171 14.08 -3.36 9.10
C ASN A 171 12.81 -4.04 9.62
N MET A 172 11.72 -3.99 8.85
CA MET A 172 10.51 -4.76 9.17
C MET A 172 10.80 -6.27 9.23
N ILE A 173 11.57 -6.79 8.26
CA ILE A 173 12.01 -8.20 8.23
C ILE A 173 12.89 -8.51 9.44
N LYS A 174 13.91 -7.68 9.71
CA LYS A 174 14.80 -7.83 10.87
C LYS A 174 14.02 -7.90 12.19
N ASN A 175 13.02 -7.04 12.35
CA ASN A 175 12.19 -6.97 13.55
C ASN A 175 11.05 -7.99 13.56
N LYS A 176 10.90 -8.79 12.49
CA LYS A 176 9.80 -9.74 12.27
C LYS A 176 8.43 -9.10 12.49
N LYS A 177 8.29 -7.83 12.11
CA LYS A 177 7.09 -7.02 12.30
C LYS A 177 7.03 -5.93 11.25
N GLY A 178 6.00 -5.97 10.41
CA GLY A 178 5.77 -4.95 9.39
C GLY A 178 4.42 -5.07 8.71
N HIS A 179 3.88 -3.94 8.26
CA HIS A 179 2.72 -3.91 7.40
C HIS A 179 2.90 -2.83 6.32
N ILE A 180 2.96 -3.24 5.05
CA ILE A 180 2.98 -2.32 3.92
C ILE A 180 1.58 -2.23 3.33
N VAL A 181 1.06 -1.02 3.25
CA VAL A 181 -0.24 -0.69 2.68
C VAL A 181 -0.01 0.18 1.46
N CYS A 182 -0.54 -0.21 0.30
CA CYS A 182 -0.45 0.57 -0.93
C CYS A 182 -1.83 1.00 -1.41
N LEU A 183 -1.98 2.29 -1.68
CA LEU A 183 -3.20 2.87 -2.23
C LEU A 183 -3.15 2.74 -3.76
N SER A 184 -3.92 1.80 -4.29
CA SER A 184 -4.22 1.73 -5.71
C SER A 184 -5.42 2.64 -6.03
N SER A 185 -6.40 2.14 -6.76
CA SER A 185 -7.68 2.78 -7.11
C SER A 185 -8.54 1.74 -7.82
N MET A 186 -9.85 1.94 -7.93
CA MET A 186 -10.65 1.23 -8.95
C MET A 186 -9.99 1.23 -10.35
N CYS A 187 -9.21 2.28 -10.66
CA CYS A 187 -8.44 2.41 -11.90
C CYS A 187 -7.26 1.41 -12.01
N GLY A 188 -6.93 0.68 -10.95
CA GLY A 188 -6.01 -0.46 -10.95
C GLY A 188 -6.71 -1.81 -11.14
N ILE A 189 -8.03 -1.80 -11.33
CA ILE A 189 -8.85 -2.98 -11.64
C ILE A 189 -9.38 -2.87 -13.08
N TYR A 190 -9.77 -1.67 -13.53
CA TYR A 190 -10.24 -1.43 -14.89
C TYR A 190 -9.85 -0.03 -15.41
N GLY A 191 -9.85 0.13 -16.74
CA GLY A 191 -9.50 1.39 -17.40
C GLY A 191 -10.65 2.40 -17.39
N VAL A 192 -10.29 3.69 -17.28
CA VAL A 192 -11.23 4.82 -17.34
C VAL A 192 -10.74 5.81 -18.39
N SER A 193 -11.67 6.37 -19.18
CA SER A 193 -11.35 7.34 -20.22
C SER A 193 -10.60 8.56 -19.65
N GLU A 194 -9.67 9.11 -20.45
CA GLU A 194 -8.83 10.29 -20.14
C GLU A 194 -7.90 10.13 -18.93
N LYS A 195 -7.70 8.90 -18.46
CA LYS A 195 -6.87 8.56 -17.31
C LYS A 195 -5.87 7.45 -17.62
N VAL A 196 -5.47 7.29 -18.89
CA VAL A 196 -4.67 6.14 -19.35
C VAL A 196 -3.41 5.94 -18.49
N ALA A 197 -2.55 6.96 -18.39
CA ALA A 197 -1.34 6.90 -17.55
C ALA A 197 -1.65 6.59 -16.07
N TYR A 198 -2.70 7.19 -15.51
CA TYR A 198 -3.11 6.94 -14.13
C TYR A 198 -3.59 5.48 -13.94
N CYS A 199 -4.47 4.98 -14.80
CA CYS A 199 -4.91 3.58 -14.80
C CYS A 199 -3.69 2.66 -14.88
N SER A 200 -2.83 2.84 -15.88
CA SER A 200 -1.59 2.05 -16.02
C SER A 200 -0.74 2.07 -14.75
N SER A 201 -0.57 3.23 -14.12
CA SER A 201 0.16 3.35 -12.85
C SER A 201 -0.50 2.56 -11.70
N LYS A 202 -1.83 2.57 -11.60
CA LYS A 202 -2.57 1.88 -10.53
C LYS A 202 -2.65 0.35 -10.76
N PHE A 203 -2.64 -0.10 -12.01
CA PHE A 203 -2.40 -1.52 -12.34
C PHE A 203 -0.96 -1.94 -11.99
N ALA A 204 0.03 -1.08 -12.22
CA ALA A 204 1.41 -1.36 -11.82
C ALA A 204 1.55 -1.50 -10.29
N VAL A 205 0.86 -0.68 -9.49
CA VAL A 205 0.80 -0.83 -8.02
C VAL A 205 0.22 -2.19 -7.63
N ARG A 206 -0.82 -2.66 -8.32
CA ARG A 206 -1.38 -4.00 -8.10
C ARG A 206 -0.34 -5.09 -8.38
N GLY A 207 0.31 -5.04 -9.54
CA GLY A 207 1.35 -6.00 -9.92
C GLY A 207 2.53 -5.99 -8.95
N LEU A 208 2.97 -4.81 -8.51
CA LEU A 208 4.01 -4.67 -7.48
C LEU A 208 3.63 -5.39 -6.18
N MET A 209 2.43 -5.16 -5.68
CA MET A 209 1.97 -5.75 -4.42
C MET A 209 1.75 -7.26 -4.51
N GLU A 210 1.22 -7.76 -5.64
CA GLU A 210 1.06 -9.19 -5.89
C GLU A 210 2.42 -9.89 -6.03
N GLY A 211 3.37 -9.29 -6.75
CA GLY A 211 4.73 -9.82 -6.89
C GLY A 211 5.47 -9.87 -5.56
N LEU A 212 5.46 -8.76 -4.81
CA LEU A 212 6.07 -8.69 -3.48
C LEU A 212 5.43 -9.70 -2.51
N TYR A 213 4.12 -9.90 -2.59
CA TYR A 213 3.43 -10.89 -1.78
C TYR A 213 3.96 -12.30 -2.03
N GLU A 214 4.11 -12.69 -3.30
CA GLU A 214 4.61 -14.03 -3.63
C GLU A 214 6.06 -14.24 -3.17
N GLU A 215 6.92 -13.22 -3.27
CA GLU A 215 8.29 -13.29 -2.73
C GLU A 215 8.29 -13.50 -1.20
N LEU A 216 7.56 -12.65 -0.46
CA LEU A 216 7.52 -12.74 0.99
C LEU A 216 6.84 -14.04 1.46
N ARG A 217 5.80 -14.52 0.77
CA ARG A 217 5.11 -15.76 1.14
C ARG A 217 6.01 -16.99 1.07
N LEU A 218 7.00 -16.99 0.18
CA LEU A 218 7.94 -18.10 0.00
C LEU A 218 9.12 -18.06 0.98
N ASP A 219 9.39 -16.92 1.60
CA ASP A 219 10.45 -16.74 2.59
C ASP A 219 9.90 -16.88 4.04
N PRO A 220 10.27 -17.95 4.77
CA PRO A 220 9.85 -18.15 6.17
C PRO A 220 10.22 -17.00 7.11
N ASP A 221 11.32 -16.27 6.85
CA ASP A 221 11.76 -15.16 7.70
C ASP A 221 10.85 -13.94 7.59
N THR A 222 9.99 -13.89 6.57
CA THR A 222 9.08 -12.78 6.31
C THR A 222 7.62 -13.11 6.62
N ALA A 223 7.33 -14.25 7.24
CA ALA A 223 5.98 -14.72 7.56
C ALA A 223 5.12 -13.73 8.40
N ASN A 224 5.76 -12.81 9.12
CA ASN A 224 5.10 -11.79 9.94
C ASN A 224 4.90 -10.45 9.21
N ILE A 225 5.38 -10.31 7.99
CA ILE A 225 5.20 -9.11 7.17
C ILE A 225 3.84 -9.19 6.48
N ARG A 226 3.02 -8.16 6.65
CA ARG A 226 1.70 -8.07 6.05
C ARG A 226 1.69 -7.08 4.90
N LEU A 227 0.94 -7.40 3.86
CA LEU A 227 0.71 -6.52 2.71
C LEU A 227 -0.80 -6.28 2.58
N THR A 228 -1.20 -5.04 2.30
CA THR A 228 -2.58 -4.70 1.96
C THR A 228 -2.61 -3.75 0.77
N THR A 229 -3.42 -4.06 -0.24
CA THR A 229 -3.70 -3.14 -1.35
C THR A 229 -5.13 -2.65 -1.23
N ILE A 230 -5.30 -1.33 -1.21
CA ILE A 230 -6.62 -0.70 -1.12
C ILE A 230 -6.98 -0.16 -2.50
N TYR A 231 -8.23 -0.36 -2.91
CA TYR A 231 -8.76 0.09 -4.19
C TYR A 231 -9.94 1.06 -3.98
N PRO A 232 -9.67 2.34 -3.60
CA PRO A 232 -10.74 3.30 -3.41
C PRO A 232 -11.54 3.54 -4.69
N PHE A 233 -12.83 3.78 -4.52
CA PHE A 233 -13.68 4.37 -5.56
C PHE A 233 -13.48 5.91 -5.58
N TYR A 234 -14.37 6.67 -6.19
CA TYR A 234 -14.28 8.13 -6.14
C TYR A 234 -14.40 8.65 -4.70
N VAL A 235 -13.38 9.37 -4.25
CA VAL A 235 -13.35 10.09 -2.97
C VAL A 235 -12.94 11.52 -3.26
N ASP A 236 -13.72 12.48 -2.81
CA ASP A 236 -13.36 13.89 -2.92
C ASP A 236 -12.22 14.20 -1.93
N THR A 237 -11.02 14.38 -2.49
CA THR A 237 -9.75 14.48 -1.75
C THR A 237 -8.88 15.62 -2.26
N GLY A 238 -9.38 16.37 -3.25
CA GLY A 238 -8.60 17.29 -4.07
C GLY A 238 -7.75 16.63 -5.17
N LEU A 239 -7.60 15.28 -5.19
CA LEU A 239 -6.86 14.55 -6.23
C LEU A 239 -7.59 14.57 -7.59
N ALA A 240 -8.91 14.44 -7.56
CA ALA A 240 -9.79 14.68 -8.70
C ALA A 240 -10.73 15.83 -8.32
N ARG A 241 -10.63 16.99 -9.01
CA ARG A 241 -11.58 18.09 -8.81
C ARG A 241 -12.89 17.75 -9.52
N ASP A 242 -14.02 17.80 -8.81
CA ASP A 242 -15.38 17.51 -9.32
C ASP A 242 -15.50 16.12 -9.98
N PRO A 243 -15.44 15.01 -9.20
CA PRO A 243 -15.48 13.65 -9.75
C PRO A 243 -16.85 13.32 -10.37
N LYS A 244 -17.07 13.72 -11.63
CA LYS A 244 -18.27 13.37 -12.40
C LYS A 244 -18.12 12.01 -13.07
N TYR A 245 -19.03 11.10 -12.75
CA TYR A 245 -19.07 9.74 -13.32
C TYR A 245 -19.65 9.71 -14.75
N ARG A 246 -20.55 10.64 -15.07
CA ARG A 246 -21.26 10.73 -16.36
C ARG A 246 -21.03 12.11 -16.95
N ARG A 247 -20.54 12.18 -18.20
CA ARG A 247 -20.64 13.42 -18.98
C ARG A 247 -22.11 13.65 -19.29
N GLU A 248 -22.61 14.84 -19.00
CA GLU A 248 -23.85 15.29 -19.63
C GLU A 248 -23.60 15.25 -21.14
N LEU A 249 -24.43 14.49 -21.85
CA LEU A 249 -24.40 14.34 -23.31
C LEU A 249 -24.92 15.62 -23.96
#